data_AF-A0A4R6KE52-F1
#
_entry.id   AF-A0A4R6KE52-F1
#
_cell.length_a   1.000
_cell.length_b   1.000
_cell.length_c   1.000
_cell.angle_alpha   90.00
_cell.angle_beta   90.00
_cell.angle_gamma   90.00
#
_symmetry.space_group_name_H-M   'P 1'
#
loop_
_entity.id
_entity.type
_entity.pdbx_description
1 polymer ?
#
loop_
_entity_poly.entity_id
_entity_poly.type
_entity_poly.pdbx_seq_one_letter_code
_entity_poly.pdbx_strand_id
1 'polypeptide(L)'
;MTTVESADVLVTPEEVARRIVLPEGHRDDAGLFEAYRWLRQNNPLAKISVDGYDPIWLVSKHADIMEIERQPHVFTSGGADRPGSHNPILQNQAGDAFTQQLTGGSLRILDTLTYLGPPEHTAMKDIAADWFRPANLKSGRTRSGRSPATRSASTSGRA
;
A
#
# COMPACT_ATOMS: atom_id res chain seq x y z
N MET A 1 29.31 -5.07 19.69
CA MET A 1 28.71 -6.33 19.22
C MET A 1 27.40 -6.50 19.95
N THR A 2 26.29 -6.17 19.31
CA THR A 2 24.96 -6.39 19.89
C THR A 2 24.48 -7.73 19.36
N THR A 3 24.48 -8.73 20.23
CA THR A 3 23.90 -10.05 19.95
C THR A 3 22.41 -9.85 19.71
N VAL A 4 21.94 -10.15 18.50
CA VAL A 4 20.50 -10.26 18.25
C VAL A 4 20.09 -11.59 18.86
N GLU A 5 19.49 -11.53 20.05
CA GLU A 5 18.82 -12.67 20.66
C GLU A 5 17.77 -13.14 19.64
N SER A 6 17.89 -14.37 19.16
CA SER A 6 16.87 -14.98 18.29
C SER A 6 15.57 -15.01 19.07
N ALA A 7 14.71 -14.01 18.85
CA ALA A 7 13.36 -14.00 19.36
C ALA A 7 12.69 -15.30 18.90
N ASP A 8 12.08 -15.98 19.86
CA ASP A 8 11.21 -17.13 19.62
C ASP A 8 10.31 -16.80 18.43
N VAL A 9 10.46 -17.54 17.32
CA VAL A 9 9.79 -17.19 16.05
C VAL A 9 8.31 -17.50 16.24
N LEU A 10 7.57 -16.51 16.71
CA LEU A 10 6.12 -16.58 16.80
C LEU A 10 5.60 -16.83 15.39
N VAL A 11 5.00 -18.00 15.20
CA VAL A 11 4.45 -18.41 13.90
C VAL A 11 3.07 -17.81 13.76
N THR A 12 2.87 -16.96 12.75
CA THR A 12 1.54 -16.46 12.39
C THR A 12 0.71 -17.61 11.81
N PRO A 13 -0.49 -17.89 12.36
CA PRO A 13 -1.38 -18.90 11.82
C PRO A 13 -1.68 -18.66 10.34
N GLU A 14 -1.75 -19.73 9.56
CA GLU A 14 -1.91 -19.65 8.12
C GLU A 14 -3.20 -18.93 7.73
N GLU A 15 -4.29 -19.14 8.47
CA GLU A 15 -5.56 -18.48 8.24
C GLU A 15 -5.50 -16.97 8.43
N VAL A 16 -4.71 -16.49 9.40
CA VAL A 16 -4.48 -15.06 9.65
C VAL A 16 -3.67 -14.48 8.51
N ALA A 17 -2.56 -15.14 8.13
CA ALA A 17 -1.70 -14.69 7.03
C ALA A 17 -2.47 -14.62 5.70
N ARG A 18 -3.19 -15.69 5.34
CA ARG A 18 -3.99 -15.76 4.11
C ARG A 18 -5.09 -14.73 4.08
N ARG A 19 -5.79 -14.51 5.20
CA ARG A 19 -6.87 -13.50 5.25
C ARG A 19 -6.36 -12.08 5.04
N ILE A 20 -5.14 -11.77 5.50
CA ILE A 20 -4.55 -10.44 5.29
C ILE A 20 -4.03 -10.27 3.85
N VAL A 21 -3.37 -11.30 3.29
CA VAL A 21 -2.70 -11.22 1.99
C VAL A 21 -3.65 -11.41 0.81
N LEU A 22 -4.57 -12.37 0.89
CA LEU A 22 -5.41 -12.74 -0.24
C LEU A 22 -6.55 -11.72 -0.42
N PRO A 23 -6.85 -11.31 -1.68
CA PRO A 23 -7.97 -10.41 -1.97
C PRO A 23 -9.31 -10.89 -1.40
N GLU A 24 -9.50 -12.21 -1.33
CA GLU A 24 -10.68 -12.87 -0.74
C GLU A 24 -10.92 -12.45 0.70
N GLY A 25 -9.85 -12.25 1.48
CA GLY A 25 -9.95 -11.87 2.88
C GLY A 25 -10.44 -10.44 3.09
N HIS A 26 -10.34 -9.59 2.08
CA HIS A 26 -10.83 -8.20 2.09
C HIS A 26 -12.33 -8.08 1.74
N ARG A 27 -13.02 -9.20 1.51
CA ARG A 27 -14.48 -9.23 1.30
C ARG A 27 -15.28 -9.20 2.61
N ASP A 28 -14.63 -9.49 3.74
CA ASP A 28 -15.22 -9.51 5.08
C ASP A 28 -14.39 -8.66 6.04
N ASP A 29 -14.83 -7.41 6.24
CA ASP A 29 -14.17 -6.43 7.10
C ASP A 29 -14.02 -6.94 8.54
N ALA A 30 -15.04 -7.62 9.08
CA ALA A 30 -15.01 -8.10 10.45
C ALA A 30 -13.90 -9.14 10.61
N GLY A 31 -13.91 -10.18 9.77
CA GLY A 31 -12.86 -11.20 9.78
C GLY A 31 -11.46 -10.62 9.55
N LEU A 32 -11.32 -9.64 8.64
CA LEU A 32 -10.04 -8.99 8.35
C LEU A 32 -9.50 -8.22 9.56
N PHE A 33 -10.36 -7.44 10.24
CA PHE A 33 -9.95 -6.69 11.42
C PHE A 33 -9.67 -7.59 12.63
N GLU A 34 -10.34 -8.74 12.75
CA GLU A 34 -9.99 -9.79 13.71
C GLU A 34 -8.55 -10.32 13.47
N ALA A 35 -8.21 -10.64 12.21
CA ALA A 35 -6.87 -11.11 11.84
C ALA A 35 -5.79 -10.06 12.18
N TYR A 36 -6.02 -8.79 11.85
CA TYR A 36 -5.09 -7.71 12.20
C TYR A 36 -4.97 -7.48 13.71
N ARG A 37 -6.04 -7.69 14.49
CA ARG A 37 -5.96 -7.58 15.96
C ARG A 37 -5.12 -8.70 16.54
N TRP A 38 -5.32 -9.93 16.08
CA TRP A 38 -4.49 -11.07 16.46
C TRP A 38 -3.02 -10.77 16.16
N LEU A 39 -2.72 -10.27 14.96
CA LEU A 39 -1.36 -9.93 14.54
C LEU A 39 -0.74 -8.89 15.49
N ARG A 40 -1.46 -7.81 15.79
CA ARG A 40 -0.99 -6.78 16.74
C ARG A 40 -0.76 -7.31 18.16
N GLN A 41 -1.48 -8.33 18.61
CA GLN A 41 -1.37 -8.86 19.97
C GLN A 41 -0.27 -9.91 20.10
N ASN A 42 -0.06 -10.70 19.06
CA ASN A 42 0.77 -11.90 19.13
C ASN A 42 2.06 -11.76 18.31
N ASN A 43 1.98 -11.22 17.09
CA ASN A 43 3.14 -11.13 16.20
C ASN A 43 3.12 -9.83 15.38
N PRO A 44 3.42 -8.68 16.01
CA PRO A 44 3.14 -7.37 15.43
C PRO A 44 3.97 -7.04 14.18
N LEU A 45 5.13 -7.70 14.02
CA LEU A 45 6.04 -7.62 12.89
C LEU A 45 6.35 -9.05 12.42
N ALA A 46 5.52 -9.57 11.51
CA ALA A 46 5.57 -10.97 11.09
C ALA A 46 6.11 -11.11 9.67
N LYS A 47 7.12 -11.97 9.47
CA LYS A 47 7.48 -12.42 8.12
C LYS A 47 6.63 -13.63 7.75
N ILE A 48 5.86 -13.53 6.67
CA ILE A 48 4.96 -14.59 6.22
C ILE A 48 5.26 -15.00 4.79
N SER A 49 4.84 -16.22 4.44
CA SER A 49 4.87 -16.75 3.08
C SER A 49 3.48 -17.29 2.77
N VAL A 50 2.85 -16.77 1.71
CA VAL A 50 1.55 -17.21 1.23
C VAL A 50 1.73 -17.69 -0.20
N ASP A 51 1.10 -18.80 -0.56
CA ASP A 51 1.23 -19.39 -1.89
C ASP A 51 0.90 -18.39 -3.01
N GLY A 52 1.75 -18.35 -4.03
CA GLY A 52 1.67 -17.41 -5.15
C GLY A 52 2.13 -15.98 -4.85
N TYR A 53 2.59 -15.66 -3.64
CA TYR A 53 3.16 -14.36 -3.27
C TYR A 53 4.60 -14.53 -2.79
N ASP A 54 5.40 -13.49 -2.99
CA ASP A 54 6.74 -13.45 -2.37
C ASP A 54 6.63 -13.32 -0.84
N PRO A 55 7.64 -13.79 -0.07
CA PRO A 55 7.63 -13.61 1.36
C PRO A 55 7.62 -12.13 1.75
N ILE A 56 6.63 -11.73 2.55
CA ILE A 56 6.44 -10.33 2.96
C ILE A 56 6.49 -10.16 4.47
N TRP A 57 6.82 -8.93 4.88
CA TRP A 57 6.66 -8.50 6.26
C TRP A 57 5.30 -7.83 6.44
N LEU A 58 4.49 -8.34 7.36
CA LEU A 58 3.29 -7.68 7.85
C LEU A 58 3.65 -6.80 9.04
N VAL A 59 3.50 -5.49 8.86
CA VAL A 59 3.71 -4.48 9.88
C VAL A 59 2.35 -3.99 10.36
N SER A 60 2.00 -4.27 11.61
CA SER A 60 0.62 -4.09 12.10
C SER A 60 0.43 -2.96 13.11
N LYS A 61 1.53 -2.45 13.67
CA LYS A 61 1.51 -1.36 14.66
C LYS A 61 1.74 -0.02 13.97
N HIS A 62 0.95 0.97 14.38
CA HIS A 62 1.12 2.34 13.92
C HIS A 62 2.53 2.89 14.18
N ALA A 63 3.12 2.61 15.36
CA ALA A 63 4.46 3.08 15.68
C ALA A 63 5.52 2.55 14.69
N ASP A 64 5.44 1.27 14.35
CA ASP A 64 6.39 0.61 13.43
C ASP A 64 6.21 1.11 11.99
N ILE A 65 4.96 1.31 11.55
CA ILE A 65 4.66 1.92 10.24
C ILE A 65 5.29 3.31 10.16
N MET A 66 5.05 4.16 11.17
CA MET A 66 5.61 5.51 11.21
C MET A 66 7.14 5.52 11.28
N GLU A 67 7.76 4.53 11.91
CA GLU A 67 9.21 4.40 11.97
C GLU A 67 9.81 4.04 10.61
N ILE A 68 9.18 3.09 9.90
CA ILE A 68 9.57 2.67 8.55
C ILE A 68 9.41 3.83 7.56
N GLU A 69 8.26 4.52 7.58
CA GLU A 69 7.96 5.61 6.64
C GLU A 69 8.90 6.81 6.77
N ARG A 70 9.50 7.03 7.95
CA ARG A 70 10.49 8.11 8.16
C ARG A 70 11.86 7.81 7.56
N GLN A 71 12.10 6.59 7.10
CA GLN A 71 13.40 6.13 6.61
C GLN A 71 13.33 5.70 5.13
N PRO A 72 12.98 6.61 4.21
CA PRO A 72 12.76 6.26 2.79
C PRO A 72 14.04 5.84 2.06
N HIS A 73 15.22 6.06 2.64
CA HIS A 73 16.51 5.58 2.12
C HIS A 73 16.80 4.13 2.52
N VAL A 74 16.19 3.64 3.59
CA VAL A 74 16.30 2.23 4.04
C VAL A 74 15.17 1.42 3.45
N PHE A 75 13.94 1.93 3.55
CA PHE A 75 12.73 1.31 3.03
C PHE A 75 12.28 2.04 1.77
N THR A 76 12.95 1.75 0.66
CA THR A 76 12.70 2.43 -0.61
C THR A 76 11.45 1.90 -1.29
N SER A 77 10.64 2.80 -1.85
CA SER A 77 9.65 2.44 -2.85
C SER A 77 10.35 2.09 -4.18
N GLY A 78 9.98 0.98 -4.81
CA GLY A 78 10.42 0.67 -6.18
C GLY A 78 11.83 0.08 -6.35
N GLY A 79 12.54 -0.26 -5.26
CA GLY A 79 13.75 -1.09 -5.34
C GLY A 79 15.11 -0.36 -5.38
N ALA A 80 15.25 0.70 -4.58
CA ALA A 80 16.51 1.39 -4.29
C ALA A 80 17.42 1.63 -5.52
N ASP A 81 18.60 1.00 -5.53
CA ASP A 81 19.63 1.13 -6.56
C ASP A 81 19.22 0.58 -7.93
N ARG A 82 18.15 -0.23 -7.98
CA ARG A 82 17.58 -0.78 -9.20
C ARG A 82 16.09 -0.41 -9.28
N PRO A 83 15.74 0.80 -9.73
CA PRO A 83 14.36 1.21 -9.92
C PRO A 83 13.55 0.20 -10.73
N GLY A 84 12.35 -0.13 -10.26
CA GLY A 84 11.50 -1.15 -10.85
C GLY A 84 11.89 -2.59 -10.49
N SER A 85 12.85 -2.83 -9.60
CA SER A 85 13.17 -4.18 -9.14
C SER A 85 12.16 -4.74 -8.12
N HIS A 86 11.39 -3.87 -7.47
CA HIS A 86 10.38 -4.24 -6.48
C HIS A 86 9.07 -3.52 -6.76
N ASN A 87 7.95 -4.20 -6.49
CA ASN A 87 6.63 -3.61 -6.62
C ASN A 87 6.20 -3.01 -5.26
N PRO A 88 5.94 -1.69 -5.16
CA PRO A 88 5.39 -1.09 -3.94
C PRO A 88 3.91 -1.47 -3.70
N ILE A 89 3.24 -2.01 -4.72
CA ILE A 89 1.87 -2.55 -4.62
C ILE A 89 1.98 -4.06 -4.53
N LEU A 90 1.42 -4.66 -3.49
CA LEU A 90 1.42 -6.11 -3.36
C LEU A 90 0.66 -6.73 -4.54
N GLN A 91 1.34 -7.63 -5.25
CA GLN A 91 0.82 -8.44 -6.34
C GLN A 91 1.26 -9.89 -6.14
N ASN A 92 0.57 -10.81 -6.81
CA ASN A 92 1.03 -12.20 -6.87
C ASN A 92 2.19 -12.31 -7.89
N GLN A 93 2.97 -13.38 -7.76
CA GLN A 93 4.14 -13.64 -8.60
C GLN A 93 3.79 -13.71 -10.09
N ALA A 94 2.60 -14.21 -10.43
CA ALA A 94 2.14 -14.27 -11.82
C ALA A 94 1.88 -12.87 -12.40
N GLY A 95 1.26 -11.97 -11.64
CA GLY A 95 0.99 -10.58 -12.03
C GLY A 95 2.28 -9.77 -12.17
N ASP A 96 3.23 -9.96 -11.24
CA ASP A 96 4.55 -9.35 -11.33
C ASP A 96 5.33 -9.88 -12.55
N ALA A 97 5.30 -11.18 -12.81
CA ALA A 97 5.92 -11.77 -14.01
C ALA A 97 5.31 -11.20 -15.30
N PHE A 98 3.99 -11.06 -15.36
CA PHE A 98 3.31 -10.45 -16.50
C PHE A 98 3.71 -8.98 -16.69
N THR A 99 3.82 -8.22 -15.59
CA THR A 99 4.25 -6.82 -15.62
C THR A 99 5.68 -6.69 -16.14
N GLN A 100 6.59 -7.56 -15.70
CA GLN A 100 7.97 -7.60 -16.20
C GLN A 100 8.03 -7.93 -17.69
N GLN A 101 7.18 -8.83 -18.18
CA GLN A 101 7.13 -9.13 -19.62
C GLN A 101 6.73 -7.90 -20.45
N LEU A 102 5.77 -7.11 -19.96
CA LEU A 102 5.29 -5.91 -20.67
C LEU A 102 6.26 -4.72 -20.60
N THR A 103 7.05 -4.61 -19.53
CA THR A 103 7.86 -3.42 -19.23
C THR A 103 9.36 -3.65 -19.42
N GLY A 104 9.77 -4.76 -20.02
CA GLY A 104 11.19 -5.07 -20.27
C GLY A 104 11.96 -5.46 -19.00
N GLY A 105 11.30 -6.15 -18.07
CA GLY A 105 11.90 -6.66 -16.83
C GLY A 105 11.72 -5.75 -15.61
N SER A 106 10.87 -4.73 -15.70
CA SER A 106 10.56 -3.79 -14.62
C SER A 106 9.24 -4.14 -13.92
N LEU A 107 9.09 -3.76 -12.65
CA LEU A 107 7.82 -3.76 -11.92
C LEU A 107 7.23 -2.36 -11.83
N ARG A 108 7.93 -1.34 -12.35
CA ARG A 108 7.44 0.04 -12.47
C ARG A 108 6.61 0.15 -13.75
N ILE A 109 5.31 -0.13 -13.63
CA ILE A 109 4.36 -0.06 -14.75
C ILE A 109 4.00 1.37 -15.16
N LEU A 110 4.10 2.32 -14.23
CA LEU A 110 3.82 3.74 -14.46
C LEU A 110 4.84 4.61 -13.70
N ASP A 111 5.16 5.77 -14.24
CA ASP A 111 5.97 6.80 -13.59
C ASP A 111 5.11 7.65 -12.63
N THR A 112 4.51 7.00 -11.63
CA THR A 112 3.77 7.69 -10.56
C THR A 112 4.60 7.76 -9.29
N LEU A 113 4.33 8.77 -8.46
CA LEU A 113 5.08 9.04 -7.20
C LEU A 113 5.22 7.79 -6.32
N THR A 114 4.23 6.89 -6.30
CA THR A 114 4.26 5.65 -5.50
C THR A 114 5.40 4.69 -5.86
N TYR A 115 5.89 4.73 -7.11
CA TYR A 115 7.00 3.89 -7.57
C TYR A 115 8.37 4.57 -7.44
N LEU A 116 8.42 5.83 -7.00
CA LEU A 116 9.65 6.61 -6.96
C LEU A 116 10.24 6.58 -5.55
N GLY A 117 11.55 6.34 -5.46
CA GLY A 117 12.34 6.61 -4.26
C GLY A 117 13.01 7.99 -4.33
N PRO A 118 13.50 8.54 -3.20
CA PRO A 118 14.40 9.69 -3.24
C PRO A 118 15.66 9.39 -4.08
N PRO A 119 16.23 10.37 -4.83
CA PRO A 119 15.81 11.77 -4.91
C PRO A 119 14.70 12.06 -5.94
N GLU A 120 14.40 11.12 -6.85
CA GLU A 120 13.43 11.30 -7.94
C GLU A 120 12.03 11.66 -7.41
N HIS A 121 11.60 10.96 -6.36
CA HIS A 121 10.33 11.23 -5.67
C HIS A 121 10.20 12.68 -5.20
N THR A 122 11.24 13.22 -4.55
CA THR A 122 11.23 14.59 -4.02
C THR A 122 11.10 15.60 -5.15
N ALA A 123 11.89 15.45 -6.21
CA ALA A 123 11.84 16.33 -7.37
C ALA A 123 10.45 16.34 -8.03
N MET A 124 9.84 15.17 -8.23
CA MET A 124 8.51 15.07 -8.86
C MET A 124 7.40 15.61 -7.97
N LYS A 125 7.49 15.38 -6.65
CA LYS A 125 6.52 15.88 -5.67
C LYS A 125 6.53 17.41 -5.60
N ASP A 126 7.71 18.03 -5.63
CA ASP A 126 7.87 19.47 -5.45
C ASP A 126 7.24 20.28 -6.58
N ILE A 127 7.15 19.72 -7.81
CA ILE A 127 6.48 20.36 -8.95
C ILE A 127 5.03 20.75 -8.63
N ALA A 128 4.30 19.88 -7.91
CA ALA A 128 2.88 20.08 -7.63
C ALA A 128 2.59 20.49 -6.18
N ALA A 129 3.59 20.45 -5.29
CA ALA A 129 3.42 20.64 -3.84
C ALA A 129 2.70 21.95 -3.49
N ASP A 130 2.98 23.02 -4.25
CA ASP A 130 2.39 24.33 -4.01
C ASP A 130 0.88 24.36 -4.24
N TRP A 131 0.37 23.65 -5.25
CA TRP A 131 -1.08 23.58 -5.51
C TRP A 131 -1.86 22.92 -4.37
N PHE A 132 -1.22 22.00 -3.64
CA PHE A 132 -1.84 21.26 -2.54
C PHE A 132 -1.66 21.93 -1.17
N ARG A 133 -1.06 23.12 -1.09
CA ARG A 133 -0.98 23.87 0.17
C ARG A 133 -2.38 24.25 0.67
N PRO A 134 -2.64 24.24 2.00
CA PRO A 134 -3.97 24.54 2.55
C PRO A 134 -4.58 25.87 2.08
N ALA A 135 -3.76 26.89 1.81
CA ALA A 135 -4.21 28.18 1.28
C ALA A 135 -4.83 28.05 -0.12
N ASN A 136 -4.23 27.24 -0.99
CA ASN A 136 -4.65 27.06 -2.38
C ASN A 136 -5.87 26.15 -2.51
N LEU A 137 -5.99 25.15 -1.62
CA LEU A 137 -7.18 24.28 -1.56
C LEU A 137 -8.47 25.02 -1.16
N LYS A 138 -8.36 26.05 -0.31
CA LYS A 138 -9.53 26.87 0.10
C LYS A 138 -10.20 27.57 -1.08
N SER A 139 -9.42 27.97 -2.09
CA SER A 139 -9.93 28.62 -3.31
C SER A 139 -10.67 27.66 -4.25
N GLY A 140 -10.39 26.35 -4.18
CA GLY A 140 -11.08 25.34 -5.01
C GLY A 140 -12.45 24.92 -4.46
N ARG A 141 -12.62 24.97 -3.13
CA ARG A 141 -13.84 24.52 -2.43
C ARG A 141 -15.08 25.36 -2.74
N THR A 142 -14.91 26.62 -3.13
CA THR A 142 -16.01 27.48 -3.59
C THR A 142 -16.62 27.01 -4.91
N ARG A 143 -15.91 26.20 -5.71
CA ARG A 143 -16.38 25.71 -7.01
C ARG A 143 -17.04 24.33 -6.96
N SER A 144 -16.69 23.49 -5.98
CA SER A 144 -17.16 22.10 -5.86
C SER A 144 -18.49 21.94 -5.09
N GLY A 145 -19.05 23.03 -4.54
CA GLY A 145 -20.28 23.01 -3.73
C GLY A 145 -21.59 22.87 -4.52
N ARG A 146 -21.55 22.70 -5.85
CA ARG A 146 -22.75 22.51 -6.66
C ARG A 146 -23.18 21.04 -6.60
N SER A 147 -24.10 20.75 -5.67
CA SER A 147 -24.58 19.40 -5.35
C SER A 147 -25.10 18.62 -6.58
N PRO A 148 -24.79 17.31 -6.74
CA PRO A 148 -25.37 16.45 -7.78
C PRO A 148 -26.81 15.98 -7.45
N ALA A 149 -27.46 16.54 -6.42
CA ALA A 149 -28.74 16.05 -5.89
C ALA A 149 -30.00 16.31 -6.75
N THR A 150 -29.89 16.74 -8.00
CA THR A 150 -31.08 17.08 -8.82
C THR A 150 -31.37 16.12 -9.98
N ARG A 151 -30.77 14.91 -10.02
CA ARG A 151 -30.94 14.00 -11.18
C ARG A 151 -31.46 12.60 -10.87
N SER A 152 -32.22 12.41 -9.79
CA SER A 152 -32.89 11.12 -9.49
C SER A 152 -34.42 11.19 -9.38
N ALA A 153 -35.05 12.30 -9.76
CA ALA A 153 -36.50 12.46 -9.71
C ALA A 153 -37.09 12.87 -11.07
N SER A 154 -36.92 12.03 -12.10
CA SER A 154 -37.72 12.15 -13.34
C SER A 154 -37.70 10.88 -14.19
N THR A 155 -37.97 9.71 -13.62
CA THR A 155 -38.33 8.52 -14.44
C THR A 155 -39.33 7.63 -13.72
N SER A 156 -40.51 8.16 -13.42
CA SER A 156 -41.71 7.32 -13.21
C SER A 156 -42.93 8.09 -13.68
N GLY A 157 -43.31 7.88 -14.94
CA GLY A 157 -44.53 8.45 -15.49
C GLY A 157 -44.51 8.57 -17.01
N ARG A 158 -44.76 7.47 -17.72
CA ARG A 158 -45.74 7.39 -18.83
C ARG A 158 -45.69 6.04 -19.55
N ALA A 159 -46.91 5.55 -19.78
CA ALA A 159 -47.38 4.43 -20.62
C ALA A 159 -47.02 3.02 -20.16
#